data_AF-A0A845Q0J0-F1
#
_entry.id   AF-A0A845Q0J0-F1
#
_cell.length_a   1.000
_cell.length_b   1.000
_cell.length_c   1.000
_cell.angle_alpha   90.00
_cell.angle_beta   90.00
_cell.angle_gamma   90.00
#
_symmetry.space_group_name_H-M   'P 1'
#
loop_
_entity.id
_entity.type
_entity.pdbx_description
1 polymer ?
#
loop_
_entity_poly.entity_id
_entity_poly.type
_entity_poly.pdbx_seq_one_letter_code
_entity_poly.pdbx_strand_id
1 'polypeptide(L)'
;MRKVLLCFGFVLPIFYFAQEKKDSINKMIGKQIEEVEIIAKKKLIERKIDRLVFNVENSISAAGGDAMQALSLMPGVRVIDEKISVVGKNNVSVMVNDRIIPLSGDDLTNFLKTISSDNIKSIEIITTPPAKYDAEGNGGLINIEVV
;
A
#
# COMPACT_ATOMS: atom_id res chain seq x y z
N MET A 1 76.30 -38.34 14.85
CA MET A 1 75.66 -39.45 15.59
C MET A 1 75.94 -39.28 17.07
N ARG A 2 74.92 -38.97 17.89
CA ARG A 2 74.74 -39.51 19.25
C ARG A 2 73.41 -39.01 19.82
N LYS A 3 72.55 -39.97 20.11
CA LYS A 3 71.22 -39.85 20.68
C LYS A 3 71.31 -39.91 22.21
N VAL A 4 70.47 -39.08 22.85
CA VAL A 4 69.58 -39.41 24.00
C VAL A 4 70.22 -39.93 25.30
N LEU A 5 69.92 -39.24 26.41
CA LEU A 5 69.45 -39.93 27.62
C LEU A 5 68.57 -39.02 28.50
N LEU A 6 67.34 -39.48 28.72
CA LEU A 6 66.39 -38.98 29.71
C LEU A 6 66.89 -39.27 31.13
N CYS A 7 66.67 -38.35 32.06
CA CYS A 7 66.49 -38.68 33.48
C CYS A 7 65.22 -38.00 34.01
N PHE A 8 64.26 -38.86 34.35
CA PHE A 8 63.06 -38.58 35.13
C PHE A 8 63.45 -38.18 36.56
N GLY A 9 62.93 -37.05 37.04
CA GLY A 9 63.06 -36.61 38.43
C GLY A 9 61.75 -35.97 38.88
N PHE A 10 60.96 -36.72 39.63
CA PHE A 10 59.65 -36.37 40.16
C PHE A 10 59.81 -35.81 41.58
N VAL A 11 59.61 -34.50 41.81
CA VAL A 11 59.29 -33.94 43.15
C VAL A 11 58.40 -32.71 42.97
N LEU A 12 57.20 -32.73 43.56
CA LEU A 12 56.19 -31.66 43.59
C LEU A 12 56.71 -30.39 44.30
N PRO A 13 56.18 -29.21 43.94
CA PRO A 13 55.09 -28.69 44.75
C PRO A 13 53.83 -28.41 43.92
N ILE A 14 52.71 -28.69 44.56
CA ILE A 14 51.34 -28.38 44.16
C ILE A 14 51.25 -26.86 43.98
N PHE A 15 51.31 -26.37 42.75
CA PHE A 15 50.79 -25.04 42.44
C PHE A 15 49.27 -25.12 42.54
N TYR A 16 48.77 -24.80 43.72
CA TYR A 16 47.38 -24.46 43.98
C TYR A 16 47.07 -23.22 43.12
N PHE A 17 46.60 -23.44 41.89
CA PHE A 17 46.01 -22.39 41.10
C PHE A 17 44.61 -22.16 41.68
N ALA A 18 44.52 -21.24 42.64
CA ALA A 18 43.24 -20.72 43.09
C ALA A 18 42.60 -19.97 41.92
N GLN A 19 41.66 -20.60 41.22
CA GLN A 19 40.71 -19.87 40.41
C GLN A 19 39.79 -19.11 41.37
N GLU A 20 39.98 -17.80 41.46
CA GLU A 20 38.95 -16.90 41.99
C GLU A 20 37.74 -17.01 41.06
N LYS A 21 36.72 -17.76 41.51
CA LYS A 21 35.39 -17.79 40.92
C LYS A 21 34.79 -16.39 41.10
N LYS A 22 35.05 -15.48 40.15
CA LYS A 22 34.25 -14.27 40.03
C LYS A 22 32.89 -14.66 39.54
N ASP A 23 31.95 -14.52 40.47
CA ASP A 23 30.56 -14.87 40.33
C ASP A 23 29.98 -14.42 39.00
N SER A 24 29.11 -15.31 38.51
CA SER A 24 28.19 -15.11 37.42
C SER A 24 27.35 -13.86 37.68
N ILE A 25 27.89 -12.68 37.42
CA ILE A 25 27.08 -11.49 37.19
C ILE A 25 26.47 -11.73 35.82
N ASN A 26 25.23 -12.24 35.85
CA ASN A 26 24.29 -12.26 34.74
C ASN A 26 24.55 -11.05 33.84
N LYS A 27 25.25 -11.27 32.74
CA LYS A 27 25.25 -10.32 31.64
C LYS A 27 23.86 -10.44 31.05
N MET A 28 22.91 -9.74 31.67
CA MET A 28 21.68 -9.32 30.99
C MET A 28 22.14 -8.38 29.89
N ILE A 29 22.62 -8.96 28.78
CA ILE A 29 22.56 -8.31 27.49
C ILE A 29 21.08 -8.20 27.23
N GLY A 30 20.47 -7.12 27.72
CA GLY A 30 19.16 -6.71 27.26
C GLY A 30 19.25 -6.69 25.75
N LYS A 31 18.54 -7.62 25.11
CA LYS A 31 18.51 -7.74 23.66
C LYS A 31 17.97 -6.41 23.16
N GLN A 32 18.86 -5.55 22.66
CA GLN A 32 18.45 -4.30 22.05
C GLN A 32 17.69 -4.68 20.78
N ILE A 33 16.38 -4.43 20.82
CA ILE A 33 15.46 -4.81 19.77
C ILE A 33 15.62 -3.74 18.69
N GLU A 34 16.01 -4.14 17.48
CA GLU A 34 15.95 -3.23 16.33
C GLU A 34 14.49 -2.84 16.10
N GLU A 35 14.28 -1.54 15.87
CA GLU A 35 13.00 -1.00 15.47
C GLU A 35 12.63 -1.57 14.09
N VAL A 36 11.47 -2.20 14.00
CA VAL A 36 10.93 -2.72 12.74
C VAL A 36 9.82 -1.77 12.31
N GLU A 37 10.09 -0.98 11.28
CA GLU A 37 9.07 -0.16 10.64
C GLU A 37 8.24 -1.03 9.69
N ILE A 38 6.96 -1.25 10.01
CA ILE A 38 6.03 -1.95 9.13
C ILE A 38 5.31 -0.92 8.28
N ILE A 39 5.80 -0.70 7.06
CA ILE A 39 5.14 0.15 6.06
C ILE A 39 4.01 -0.64 5.41
N ALA A 40 2.78 -0.47 5.90
CA ALA A 40 1.59 -1.06 5.29
C ALA A 40 1.20 -0.28 4.03
N LYS A 41 1.27 -0.94 2.86
CA LYS A 41 0.74 -0.38 1.62
C LYS A 41 -0.78 -0.50 1.61
N LYS A 42 -1.48 0.56 1.16
CA LYS A 42 -2.93 0.47 0.96
C LYS A 42 -3.24 -0.57 -0.11
N LYS A 43 -4.39 -1.23 0.02
CA LYS A 43 -4.86 -2.22 -0.96
C LYS A 43 -5.18 -1.50 -2.27
N LEU A 44 -4.86 -2.11 -3.41
CA LEU A 44 -5.18 -1.54 -4.72
C LEU A 44 -6.69 -1.31 -4.90
N ILE A 45 -7.50 -2.27 -4.48
CA ILE A 45 -8.97 -2.19 -4.51
C ILE A 45 -9.50 -2.49 -3.11
N GLU A 46 -10.45 -1.68 -2.65
CA GLU A 46 -11.17 -1.85 -1.40
C GLU A 46 -12.67 -1.78 -1.64
N ARG A 47 -13.42 -2.77 -1.13
CA ARG A 47 -14.88 -2.79 -1.22
C ARG A 47 -15.47 -2.34 0.11
N LYS A 48 -16.19 -1.23 0.08
CA LYS A 48 -17.00 -0.73 1.19
C LYS A 48 -18.48 -1.10 0.94
N ILE A 49 -19.34 -0.75 1.88
CA ILE A 49 -20.77 -1.07 1.84
C ILE A 49 -21.46 -0.31 0.70
N ASP A 50 -21.11 0.96 0.53
CA ASP A 50 -21.71 1.93 -0.39
C ASP A 50 -20.87 2.16 -1.66
N ARG A 51 -19.58 1.82 -1.62
CA ARG A 51 -18.63 2.15 -2.69
C ARG A 51 -17.52 1.12 -2.92
N LEU A 52 -16.97 1.13 -4.12
CA LEU A 52 -15.71 0.48 -4.47
C LEU A 52 -14.62 1.56 -4.58
N VAL A 53 -13.51 1.40 -3.88
CA VAL A 53 -12.37 2.34 -3.90
C VAL A 53 -11.22 1.68 -4.66
N PHE A 54 -10.71 2.38 -5.67
CA PHE A 54 -9.49 2.04 -6.40
C PHE A 54 -8.41 3.04 -6.03
N ASN A 55 -7.36 2.58 -5.35
CA ASN A 55 -6.25 3.43 -4.95
C ASN A 55 -5.25 3.53 -6.10
N VAL A 56 -5.40 4.58 -6.91
CA VAL A 56 -4.60 4.83 -8.13
C VAL A 56 -3.12 4.97 -7.80
N GLU A 57 -2.80 5.60 -6.66
CA GLU A 57 -1.43 5.76 -6.15
C GLU A 57 -0.66 4.43 -5.99
N ASN A 58 -1.37 3.30 -5.86
CA ASN A 58 -0.77 1.96 -5.71
C ASN A 58 -0.83 1.12 -7.00
N SER A 59 -1.33 1.68 -8.11
CA SER A 59 -1.54 0.97 -9.37
C SER A 59 -0.39 1.23 -10.36
N ILE A 60 0.44 0.22 -10.62
CA ILE A 60 1.49 0.31 -11.64
C ILE A 60 0.87 0.52 -13.04
N SER A 61 -0.28 -0.10 -13.31
CA SER A 61 -0.96 -0.01 -14.61
C SER A 61 -1.60 1.34 -14.89
N ALA A 62 -1.88 2.14 -13.85
CA ALA A 62 -2.46 3.48 -14.01
C ALA A 62 -1.39 4.58 -14.12
N ALA A 63 -0.15 4.28 -13.72
CA ALA A 63 0.94 5.25 -13.68
C ALA A 63 1.26 5.82 -15.08
N GLY A 64 1.48 7.13 -15.16
CA GLY A 64 1.81 7.82 -16.41
C GLY A 64 0.65 7.98 -17.40
N GLY A 65 -0.56 7.58 -17.02
CA GLY A 65 -1.78 7.79 -17.82
C GLY A 65 -2.56 9.04 -17.44
N ASP A 66 -3.80 9.10 -17.91
CA ASP A 66 -4.80 10.12 -17.55
C ASP A 66 -5.96 9.51 -16.75
N ALA A 67 -6.84 10.35 -16.19
CA ALA A 67 -7.98 9.89 -15.40
C ALA A 67 -8.93 8.96 -16.18
N MET A 68 -9.07 9.13 -17.51
CA MET A 68 -9.91 8.26 -18.33
C MET A 68 -9.30 6.85 -18.44
N GLN A 69 -7.98 6.77 -18.59
CA GLN A 69 -7.25 5.51 -18.55
C GLN A 69 -7.34 4.86 -17.18
N ALA A 70 -7.18 5.62 -16.09
CA ALA A 70 -7.34 5.11 -14.73
C ALA A 70 -8.75 4.54 -14.48
N LEU A 71 -9.79 5.21 -14.98
CA LEU A 71 -11.19 4.73 -14.93
C LEU A 71 -11.37 3.40 -15.67
N SER A 72 -10.70 3.21 -16.82
CA SER A 72 -10.81 1.99 -17.62
C SER A 72 -10.25 0.74 -16.90
N LEU A 73 -9.37 0.93 -15.92
CA LEU A 73 -8.79 -0.15 -15.11
C LEU A 73 -9.70 -0.56 -13.94
N MET A 74 -10.73 0.23 -13.64
CA MET A 74 -11.59 -0.03 -12.50
C MET A 74 -12.57 -1.18 -12.77
N PRO A 75 -12.74 -2.11 -11.82
CA PRO A 75 -13.76 -3.15 -11.93
C PRO A 75 -15.17 -2.55 -12.01
N GLY A 76 -15.94 -2.99 -13.02
CA GLY A 76 -17.33 -2.56 -13.19
C GLY A 76 -17.50 -1.20 -13.87
N VAL A 77 -16.41 -0.52 -14.25
CA VAL A 77 -16.45 0.64 -15.15
C VAL A 77 -16.17 0.17 -16.58
N ARG A 78 -16.87 0.76 -17.54
CA ARG A 78 -16.61 0.57 -18.96
C ARG A 78 -16.47 1.94 -19.62
N VAL A 79 -15.39 2.11 -20.37
CA VAL A 79 -15.16 3.27 -21.21
C VAL A 79 -15.20 2.77 -22.65
N ILE A 80 -16.24 3.15 -23.40
CA ILE A 80 -16.42 2.80 -24.82
C ILE A 80 -16.64 4.11 -25.56
N ASP A 81 -15.85 4.38 -26.60
CA ASP A 81 -15.91 5.64 -27.35
C ASP A 81 -15.93 6.86 -26.43
N GLU A 82 -15.06 6.84 -25.40
CA GLU A 82 -14.91 7.90 -24.40
C GLU A 82 -16.14 8.12 -23.48
N LYS A 83 -17.18 7.30 -23.63
CA LYS A 83 -18.34 7.29 -22.77
C LYS A 83 -18.14 6.37 -21.58
N ILE A 84 -18.26 6.94 -20.38
CA ILE A 84 -18.17 6.21 -19.11
C ILE A 84 -19.52 5.59 -18.77
N SER A 85 -19.52 4.31 -18.41
CA SER A 85 -20.67 3.59 -17.90
C SER A 85 -20.26 2.67 -16.75
N VAL A 86 -21.18 2.43 -15.82
CA VAL A 86 -20.98 1.52 -14.68
C VAL A 86 -21.96 0.36 -14.80
N VAL A 87 -21.48 -0.86 -14.60
CA VAL A 87 -22.30 -2.07 -14.72
C VAL A 87 -23.48 -2.00 -13.73
N GLY A 88 -24.70 -2.16 -14.26
CA GLY A 88 -25.94 -2.14 -13.48
C GLY A 88 -26.48 -0.75 -13.15
N LYS A 89 -25.86 0.33 -13.67
CA LYS A 89 -26.29 1.71 -13.45
C LYS A 89 -26.81 2.35 -14.73
N ASN A 90 -27.91 3.08 -14.61
CA ASN A 90 -28.59 3.70 -15.77
C ASN A 90 -27.95 5.04 -16.15
N ASN A 91 -27.51 5.79 -15.15
CA ASN A 91 -26.86 7.08 -15.32
C ASN A 91 -25.62 7.14 -14.44
N VAL A 92 -24.58 7.83 -14.92
CA VAL A 92 -23.31 8.00 -14.20
C VAL A 92 -22.96 9.47 -14.17
N SER A 93 -22.81 10.00 -12.97
CA SER A 93 -22.27 11.35 -12.75
C SER A 93 -20.85 11.27 -12.23
N VAL A 94 -20.03 12.25 -12.60
CA VAL A 94 -18.64 12.35 -12.16
C VAL A 94 -18.47 13.53 -11.20
N MET A 95 -17.73 13.29 -10.14
CA MET A 95 -17.30 14.32 -9.19
C MET A 95 -15.78 14.27 -9.02
N VAL A 96 -15.22 15.43 -8.70
CA VAL A 96 -13.81 15.58 -8.32
C VAL A 96 -13.76 16.20 -6.94
N ASN A 97 -13.08 15.53 -6.01
CA ASN A 97 -13.02 15.94 -4.60
C ASN A 97 -14.41 16.25 -4.01
N ASP A 98 -15.34 15.29 -4.16
CA ASP A 98 -16.74 15.37 -3.68
C ASP A 98 -17.59 16.48 -4.30
N ARG A 99 -17.09 17.18 -5.33
CA ARG A 99 -17.84 18.21 -6.06
C ARG A 99 -18.26 17.71 -7.43
N ILE A 100 -19.56 17.80 -7.71
CA ILE A 100 -20.11 17.45 -9.03
C ILE A 100 -19.49 18.36 -10.09
N ILE A 101 -19.02 17.73 -11.17
CA ILE A 101 -18.58 18.44 -12.36
C ILE A 101 -19.77 18.49 -13.32
N PRO A 102 -20.31 19.69 -13.63
CA PRO A 102 -21.45 19.84 -14.53
C PRO A 102 -21.01 19.77 -16.00
N LEU A 103 -20.14 18.82 -16.34
CA LEU A 103 -19.68 18.56 -17.70
C LEU A 103 -20.26 17.23 -18.18
N SER A 104 -20.47 17.13 -19.49
CA SER A 104 -21.02 15.95 -20.14
C SER A 104 -20.38 15.74 -21.50
N GLY A 105 -20.40 14.49 -22.00
CA GLY A 105 -19.85 14.16 -23.32
C GLY A 105 -18.39 14.56 -23.46
N ASP A 106 -18.06 15.18 -24.59
CA ASP A 106 -16.68 15.53 -24.98
C ASP A 106 -16.01 16.49 -23.99
N ASP A 107 -16.76 17.42 -23.39
CA ASP A 107 -16.21 18.37 -22.40
C ASP A 107 -15.73 17.64 -21.14
N LEU A 108 -16.51 16.66 -20.68
CA LEU A 108 -16.12 15.81 -19.55
C LEU A 108 -14.90 14.97 -19.91
N THR A 109 -14.88 14.37 -21.10
CA THR A 109 -13.75 13.58 -21.57
C THR A 109 -12.47 14.40 -21.63
N ASN A 110 -12.52 15.58 -22.25
CA ASN A 110 -11.38 16.47 -22.37
C ASN A 110 -10.88 16.91 -21.00
N PHE A 111 -11.79 17.25 -20.09
CA PHE A 111 -11.45 17.57 -18.70
C PHE A 111 -10.73 16.41 -18.00
N LEU A 112 -11.27 15.19 -18.07
CA LEU A 112 -10.66 14.02 -17.44
C LEU A 112 -9.28 13.68 -18.01
N LYS A 113 -9.07 13.87 -19.31
CA LYS A 113 -7.76 13.71 -19.96
C LYS A 113 -6.72 14.73 -19.48
N THR A 114 -7.14 15.89 -18.98
CA THR A 114 -6.19 16.88 -18.41
C THR A 114 -5.66 16.47 -17.03
N ILE A 115 -6.35 15.56 -16.35
CA ILE A 115 -5.95 15.07 -15.04
C ILE A 115 -5.01 13.89 -15.25
N SER A 116 -3.73 14.08 -14.92
CA SER A 116 -2.75 12.99 -14.88
C SER A 116 -3.11 12.00 -13.78
N SER A 117 -3.01 10.69 -14.05
CA SER A 117 -3.21 9.62 -13.07
C SER A 117 -2.30 9.74 -11.85
N ASP A 118 -1.11 10.31 -12.03
CA ASP A 118 -0.14 10.47 -10.94
C ASP A 118 -0.63 11.51 -9.90
N ASN A 119 -1.55 12.40 -10.32
CA ASN A 119 -2.22 13.36 -9.45
C ASN A 119 -3.55 12.83 -8.88
N ILE A 120 -3.83 11.54 -9.04
CA ILE A 120 -5.03 10.90 -8.50
C ILE A 120 -4.64 9.99 -7.35
N LYS A 121 -5.20 10.24 -6.18
CA LYS A 121 -5.03 9.40 -4.99
C LYS A 121 -5.90 8.16 -5.09
N SER A 122 -7.19 8.36 -5.32
CA SER A 122 -8.17 7.29 -5.42
C SER A 122 -9.33 7.65 -6.33
N ILE A 123 -9.92 6.62 -6.94
CA ILE A 123 -11.19 6.74 -7.65
C ILE A 123 -12.20 5.82 -6.99
N GLU A 124 -13.39 6.35 -6.72
CA GLU A 124 -14.45 5.64 -6.01
C GLU A 124 -15.68 5.50 -6.89
N ILE A 125 -16.26 4.30 -6.95
CA ILE A 125 -17.58 4.06 -7.54
C ILE A 125 -18.56 3.92 -6.39
N ILE A 126 -19.40 4.93 -6.21
CA ILE A 126 -20.47 4.94 -5.24
C ILE A 126 -21.70 4.32 -5.92
N THR A 127 -22.00 3.08 -5.54
CA THR A 127 -23.11 2.31 -6.11
C THR A 127 -24.44 2.64 -5.45
N THR A 128 -24.42 3.26 -4.27
CA THR A 128 -25.61 3.74 -3.56
C THR A 128 -25.44 5.22 -3.24
N PRO A 129 -25.60 6.12 -4.24
CA PRO A 129 -25.48 7.55 -4.00
C PRO A 129 -26.58 8.05 -3.06
N PRO A 130 -26.32 9.12 -2.27
CA PRO A 130 -27.34 9.73 -1.44
C PRO A 130 -28.43 10.39 -2.30
N ALA A 131 -29.63 10.56 -1.72
CA ALA A 131 -30.80 11.10 -2.42
C ALA A 131 -30.59 12.47 -3.09
N LYS A 132 -29.64 13.28 -2.61
CA LYS A 132 -29.28 14.56 -3.25
C LYS A 132 -28.66 14.41 -4.64
N TYR A 133 -28.16 13.23 -4.99
CA TYR A 133 -27.47 12.95 -6.25
C TYR A 133 -28.17 11.89 -7.10
N ASP A 134 -28.94 10.99 -6.49
CA ASP A 134 -29.70 9.94 -7.20
C ASP A 134 -31.16 10.34 -7.40
N ALA A 135 -31.41 11.22 -8.38
CA ALA A 135 -32.78 11.70 -8.68
C ALA A 135 -33.68 10.61 -9.31
N GLU A 136 -33.10 9.62 -9.99
CA GLU A 136 -33.82 8.60 -10.76
C GLU A 136 -33.84 7.20 -10.10
N GLY A 137 -33.16 7.03 -8.95
CA GLY A 137 -33.20 5.81 -8.14
C GLY A 137 -32.36 4.64 -8.67
N ASN A 138 -31.48 4.88 -9.64
CA ASN A 138 -30.48 3.90 -10.10
C ASN A 138 -29.23 4.57 -10.69
N GLY A 139 -28.84 5.71 -10.13
CA GLY A 139 -27.60 6.39 -10.47
C GLY A 139 -26.36 5.66 -9.96
N GLY A 140 -25.27 5.78 -10.71
CA GLY A 140 -23.91 5.56 -10.25
C GLY A 140 -23.20 6.90 -10.11
N LEU A 141 -22.30 7.01 -9.14
CA LEU A 141 -21.53 8.22 -8.91
C LEU A 141 -20.05 7.87 -8.82
N ILE A 142 -19.23 8.53 -9.62
CA ILE A 142 -17.78 8.29 -9.66
C ILE A 142 -17.10 9.50 -9.03
N ASN A 143 -16.33 9.26 -7.97
CA ASN A 143 -15.52 10.28 -7.32
C ASN A 143 -14.06 10.11 -7.65
N ILE A 144 -13.42 11.16 -8.14
CA ILE A 144 -11.98 11.21 -8.38
C ILE A 144 -11.38 12.11 -7.30
N GLU A 145 -10.66 11.50 -6.37
CA GLU A 145 -9.91 12.20 -5.33
C GLU A 145 -8.51 12.49 -5.86
N VAL A 146 -8.24 13.77 -6.12
CA VAL A 146 -6.93 14.24 -6.56
C VAL A 146 -6.08 14.62 -5.35
N VAL A 147 -4.75 14.53 -5.50
CA VAL A 147 -3.78 14.84 -4.42
C VAL A 147 -3.60 16.35 -4.21
#